data_AF-B7VEB1-F1
#
_entry.id   AF-B7VEB1-F1
#
_cell.length_a   1.000
_cell.length_b   1.000
_cell.length_c   1.000
_cell.angle_alpha   90.00
_cell.angle_beta   90.00
_cell.angle_gamma   90.00
#
_symmetry.space_group_name_H-M   'P 1'
#
loop_
_entity.id
_entity.type
_entity.pdbx_description
1 polymer ?
#
loop_
_entity_poly.entity_id
_entity_poly.type
_entity_poly.pdbx_seq_one_letter_code
_entity_poly.pdbx_strand_id
1 'polypeptide(L)'
;MNSGVRQQQRRFTMLGKQRTRAALALLVLLFVGCATQQGTNPRALEPRPENFGPERSQAVEVCKPEGERAYLRQLVCATGKSPTFNRAGNVGSRHDLPEGLSEKQLENLLLKQFGFEPLEPGVTDYHIIDAYQVVCDSTTVTVYLDMYHCNASAPQVSPRGFGLR
;
A
#
# COMPACT_ATOMS: atom_id res chain seq x y z
N MET A 1 -45.86 -27.52 20.40
CA MET A 1 -47.00 -26.79 21.02
C MET A 1 -46.59 -26.39 22.44
N ASN A 2 -46.92 -25.15 22.83
CA ASN A 2 -46.65 -24.43 24.08
C ASN A 2 -45.19 -23.98 24.33
N SER A 3 -44.87 -22.67 24.24
CA SER A 3 -45.24 -21.54 25.14
C SER A 3 -44.55 -21.72 26.49
N GLY A 4 -43.73 -20.81 27.05
CA GLY A 4 -43.43 -19.40 26.86
C GLY A 4 -42.69 -18.93 28.13
N VAL A 5 -42.62 -17.62 28.37
CA VAL A 5 -42.08 -16.92 29.58
C VAL A 5 -40.55 -16.73 29.54
N ARG A 6 -39.96 -15.59 29.15
CA ARG A 6 -40.15 -14.14 29.38
C ARG A 6 -39.68 -13.65 30.76
N GLN A 7 -38.62 -12.83 30.73
CA GLN A 7 -38.23 -11.78 31.71
C GLN A 7 -37.86 -12.28 33.13
N GLN A 8 -36.98 -11.69 33.92
CA GLN A 8 -36.69 -10.28 34.12
C GLN A 8 -35.44 -10.12 35.00
N GLN A 9 -34.73 -9.02 34.79
CA GLN A 9 -33.63 -8.50 35.60
C GLN A 9 -34.00 -8.31 37.09
N ARG A 10 -33.01 -8.39 38.00
CA ARG A 10 -32.81 -7.54 39.19
C ARG A 10 -31.45 -7.93 39.84
N ARG A 11 -30.38 -7.11 39.84
CA ARG A 11 -30.04 -5.88 40.59
C ARG A 11 -29.78 -6.08 42.10
N PHE A 12 -28.62 -5.58 42.54
CA PHE A 12 -28.19 -5.26 43.94
C PHE A 12 -27.94 -6.49 44.85
N THR A 13 -26.96 -6.55 45.75
CA THR A 13 -26.22 -5.53 46.51
C THR A 13 -24.97 -6.20 47.11
N MET A 14 -23.85 -5.48 47.17
CA MET A 14 -22.70 -5.79 48.03
C MET A 14 -23.04 -5.50 49.50
N LEU A 15 -22.59 -6.34 50.46
CA LEU A 15 -21.88 -5.89 51.66
C LEU A 15 -21.41 -7.05 52.58
N GLY A 16 -20.15 -6.97 52.99
CA GLY A 16 -19.71 -7.35 54.34
C GLY A 16 -18.95 -8.68 54.47
N LYS A 17 -17.65 -8.61 54.78
CA LYS A 17 -17.15 -8.64 56.17
C LYS A 17 -15.61 -8.54 56.19
N GLN A 18 -15.10 -7.49 56.81
CA GLN A 18 -13.67 -7.28 57.07
C GLN A 18 -13.14 -8.29 58.09
N ARG A 19 -11.92 -8.78 57.87
CA ARG A 19 -11.03 -9.28 58.93
C ARG A 19 -9.63 -8.70 58.72
N THR A 20 -9.16 -8.03 59.76
CA THR A 20 -7.91 -7.30 59.92
C THR A 20 -6.73 -8.24 60.17
N ARG A 21 -5.52 -7.85 59.73
CA ARG A 21 -4.32 -7.80 60.57
C ARG A 21 -3.11 -7.15 59.86
N ALA A 22 -2.61 -6.10 60.52
CA ALA A 22 -1.24 -5.56 60.61
C ALA A 22 -0.23 -5.93 59.49
N ALA A 23 0.19 -4.96 58.66
CA ALA A 23 1.26 -3.97 58.90
C ALA A 23 2.67 -4.50 58.57
N LEU A 24 3.26 -3.98 57.49
CA LEU A 24 4.68 -3.59 57.45
C LEU A 24 4.93 -2.63 56.28
N ALA A 25 5.95 -1.81 56.45
CA ALA A 25 6.13 -0.50 55.87
C ALA A 25 6.83 -0.48 54.49
N LEU A 26 6.60 0.65 53.80
CA LEU A 26 7.49 1.39 52.91
C LEU A 26 8.39 0.61 51.92
N LEU A 27 8.14 0.81 50.62
CA LEU A 27 9.18 1.34 49.74
C LEU A 27 8.55 2.13 48.58
N VAL A 28 8.90 3.41 48.52
CA VAL A 28 8.64 4.33 47.40
C VAL A 28 9.54 3.94 46.23
N LEU A 29 8.97 3.71 45.05
CA LEU A 29 9.66 3.88 43.77
C LEU A 29 8.70 4.53 42.78
N LEU A 30 8.82 5.85 42.68
CA LEU A 30 8.31 6.67 41.59
C LEU A 30 9.00 6.24 40.29
N PHE A 31 8.34 5.42 39.47
CA PHE A 31 8.67 5.36 38.05
C PHE A 31 7.72 6.27 37.29
N VAL A 32 8.05 7.56 37.26
CA VAL A 32 7.64 8.43 36.16
C VAL A 32 8.44 7.99 34.94
N GLY A 33 7.99 6.91 34.30
CA GLY A 33 8.48 6.51 33.00
C GLY A 33 7.73 7.31 31.94
N CYS A 34 8.32 8.40 31.47
CA CYS A 34 7.98 8.94 30.16
C CYS A 34 8.31 7.88 29.10
N ALA A 35 7.35 7.00 28.80
CA ALA A 35 7.45 6.12 27.65
C ALA A 35 7.14 6.94 26.40
N THR A 36 8.12 7.71 25.92
CA THR A 36 8.11 8.20 24.53
C THR A 36 8.40 6.99 23.62
N GLN A 37 7.37 6.24 23.25
CA GLN A 37 7.46 5.35 22.10
C GLN A 37 7.34 6.19 20.83
N GLN A 38 8.41 6.90 20.49
CA GLN A 38 8.64 7.36 19.14
C GLN A 38 9.02 6.12 18.31
N GLY A 39 8.01 5.45 17.78
CA GLY A 39 8.15 4.51 16.68
C GLY A 39 8.47 5.26 15.38
N THR A 40 9.56 6.01 15.33
CA THR A 40 10.15 6.41 14.06
C THR A 40 10.95 5.22 13.57
N ASN A 41 10.29 4.26 12.93
CA ASN A 41 10.99 3.47 11.93
C ASN A 41 11.22 4.43 10.76
N PRO A 42 12.46 4.91 10.51
CA PRO A 42 12.74 5.46 9.19
C PRO A 42 12.45 4.32 8.21
N ARG A 43 11.36 4.46 7.45
CA ARG A 43 11.05 3.55 6.36
C ARG A 43 12.28 3.60 5.46
N ALA A 44 13.07 2.52 5.45
CA ALA A 44 14.25 2.44 4.61
C ALA A 44 13.82 2.81 3.19
N LEU A 45 14.55 3.73 2.55
CA LEU A 45 14.33 4.02 1.15
C LEU A 45 14.61 2.73 0.39
N GLU A 46 13.55 2.08 -0.12
CA GLU A 46 13.68 0.91 -0.96
C GLU A 46 14.64 1.25 -2.12
N PRO A 47 15.63 0.39 -2.41
CA PRO A 47 16.56 0.65 -3.50
C PRO A 47 15.78 0.74 -4.82
N ARG A 48 16.10 1.75 -5.64
CA ARG A 48 15.50 1.90 -6.97
C ARG A 48 15.88 0.69 -7.85
N PRO A 49 14.93 -0.08 -8.39
CA PRO A 49 15.21 -1.08 -9.42
C PRO A 49 15.86 -0.45 -10.66
N GLU A 50 16.65 -1.21 -11.41
CA GLU A 50 17.12 -0.76 -12.72
C GLU A 50 15.92 -0.47 -13.63
N ASN A 51 16.01 0.60 -14.44
CA ASN A 51 14.94 1.04 -15.35
C ASN A 51 13.54 1.21 -14.73
N PHE A 52 13.44 1.46 -13.42
CA PHE A 52 12.18 1.70 -12.72
C PHE A 52 11.33 2.80 -13.37
N GLY A 53 10.15 2.42 -13.88
CA GLY A 53 9.21 3.28 -14.61
C GLY A 53 9.32 3.16 -16.14
N PRO A 54 10.48 3.42 -16.78
CA PRO A 54 10.62 3.36 -18.25
C PRO A 54 10.65 1.96 -18.86
N GLU A 55 10.71 0.90 -18.06
CA GLU A 55 10.60 -0.49 -18.53
C GLU A 55 9.28 -1.11 -18.09
N ARG A 56 8.58 -1.82 -18.99
CA ARG A 56 7.27 -2.44 -18.72
C ARG A 56 7.31 -3.34 -17.48
N SER A 57 8.32 -4.21 -17.39
CA SER A 57 8.53 -5.13 -16.26
C SER A 57 8.70 -4.40 -14.92
N GLN A 58 9.20 -3.16 -14.97
CA GLN A 58 9.46 -2.28 -13.83
C GLN A 58 8.46 -1.11 -13.74
N ALA A 59 7.23 -1.31 -14.22
CA ALA A 59 6.16 -0.33 -14.10
C ALA A 59 5.96 0.10 -12.64
N VAL A 60 5.59 1.37 -12.45
CA VAL A 60 5.35 1.93 -11.13
C VAL A 60 4.02 1.43 -10.59
N GLU A 61 4.08 0.72 -9.49
CA GLU A 61 2.89 0.18 -8.81
C GLU A 61 2.16 1.28 -8.07
N VAL A 62 0.89 1.48 -8.38
CA VAL A 62 0.03 2.49 -7.77
C VAL A 62 -1.39 1.94 -7.62
N CYS A 63 -2.22 2.64 -6.86
CA CYS A 63 -3.63 2.28 -6.72
C CYS A 63 -4.52 3.15 -7.58
N LYS A 64 -5.18 2.55 -8.57
CA LYS A 64 -6.21 3.16 -9.42
C LYS A 64 -5.69 4.37 -10.24
N PRO A 65 -6.51 4.90 -11.17
CA PRO A 65 -6.11 6.09 -11.94
C PRO A 65 -5.78 7.32 -11.07
N GLU A 66 -6.36 7.44 -9.88
CA GLU A 66 -6.01 8.51 -8.95
C GLU A 66 -4.58 8.38 -8.44
N GLY A 67 -4.13 7.16 -8.13
CA GLY A 67 -2.77 6.85 -7.70
C GLY A 67 -1.74 7.15 -8.77
N GLU A 68 -2.03 6.81 -10.03
CA GLU A 68 -1.17 7.16 -11.16
C GLU A 68 -0.90 8.66 -11.24
N ARG A 69 -2.00 9.43 -11.26
CA ARG A 69 -1.89 10.89 -11.34
C ARG A 69 -1.25 11.48 -10.08
N ALA A 70 -1.47 10.87 -8.91
CA ALA A 70 -0.86 11.31 -7.65
C ALA A 70 0.64 11.08 -7.63
N TYR A 71 1.11 9.92 -8.11
CA TYR A 71 2.52 9.63 -8.25
C TYR A 71 3.20 10.57 -9.25
N LEU A 72 2.61 10.76 -10.44
CA LEU A 72 3.16 11.65 -11.47
C LEU A 72 3.27 13.11 -11.00
N ARG A 73 2.32 13.58 -10.16
CA ARG A 73 2.39 14.91 -9.54
C ARG A 73 3.46 15.05 -8.45
N GLN A 74 4.05 13.96 -7.98
CA GLN A 74 5.17 13.99 -7.03
C GLN A 74 6.52 14.07 -7.73
N LEU A 75 6.59 13.73 -9.02
CA LEU A 75 7.82 13.81 -9.78
C LEU A 75 8.32 15.26 -9.85
N VAL A 76 9.63 15.42 -9.77
CA VAL A 76 10.32 16.71 -9.92
C VAL A 76 11.42 16.54 -10.96
N CYS A 77 11.47 17.45 -11.93
CA CYS A 77 12.54 17.48 -12.93
C CYS A 77 13.89 17.79 -12.29
N ALA A 78 15.00 17.44 -12.94
CA ALA A 78 16.34 17.81 -12.46
C ALA A 78 16.52 19.33 -12.24
N THR A 79 15.74 20.15 -12.93
CA THR A 79 15.70 21.63 -12.78
C THR A 79 14.89 22.11 -11.58
N GLY A 80 14.25 21.21 -10.82
CA GLY A 80 13.39 21.54 -9.68
C GLY A 80 11.93 21.88 -10.04
N LYS A 81 11.58 21.93 -11.33
CA LYS A 81 10.21 22.19 -11.80
C LYS A 81 9.35 20.91 -11.74
N SER A 82 8.04 21.09 -11.63
CA SER A 82 7.08 20.00 -11.87
C SER A 82 7.05 19.64 -13.37
N PRO A 83 7.06 18.35 -13.73
CA PRO A 83 6.86 17.93 -15.11
C PRO A 83 5.40 18.14 -15.54
N THR A 84 5.17 18.18 -16.85
CA THR A 84 3.84 17.92 -17.42
C THR A 84 3.73 16.45 -17.80
N PHE A 85 2.51 15.91 -17.82
CA PHE A 85 2.31 14.54 -18.24
C PHE A 85 0.96 14.33 -18.91
N ASN A 86 0.94 13.41 -19.87
CA ASN A 86 -0.28 12.96 -20.55
C ASN A 86 -0.28 11.43 -20.64
N ARG A 87 -1.47 10.84 -20.48
CA ARG A 87 -1.67 9.41 -20.70
C ARG A 87 -1.59 9.12 -22.19
N ALA A 88 -0.68 8.24 -22.60
CA ALA A 88 -0.57 7.75 -23.97
C ALA A 88 -1.57 6.61 -24.25
N GLY A 89 -1.98 5.89 -23.20
CA GLY A 89 -2.95 4.81 -23.30
C GLY A 89 -2.47 3.56 -22.59
N ASN A 90 -3.28 2.51 -22.72
CA ASN A 90 -2.91 1.20 -22.26
C ASN A 90 -1.95 0.54 -23.28
N VAL A 91 -0.92 -0.15 -22.80
CA VAL A 91 0.11 -0.77 -23.67
C VAL A 91 0.19 -2.29 -23.53
N GLY A 92 -0.88 -2.91 -23.03
CA GLY A 92 -0.93 -4.35 -22.78
C GLY A 92 -0.34 -4.73 -21.42
N SER A 93 -0.06 -6.01 -21.24
CA SER A 93 0.39 -6.59 -19.97
C SER A 93 1.78 -6.12 -19.54
N ARG A 94 2.07 -6.14 -18.24
CA ARG A 94 3.38 -5.80 -17.67
C ARG A 94 4.48 -6.74 -18.18
N HIS A 95 4.18 -8.02 -18.21
CA HIS A 95 4.94 -9.07 -18.88
C HIS A 95 4.13 -9.70 -20.00
N ASP A 96 4.79 -10.24 -21.01
CA ASP A 96 4.10 -10.92 -22.11
C ASP A 96 3.37 -12.17 -21.59
N LEU A 97 2.15 -12.39 -22.09
CA LEU A 97 1.35 -13.53 -21.65
C LEU A 97 2.02 -14.84 -22.05
N PRO A 98 1.96 -15.89 -21.21
CA PRO A 98 2.48 -17.20 -21.57
C PRO A 98 1.84 -17.74 -22.85
N GLU A 99 2.66 -18.33 -23.71
CA GLU A 99 2.17 -19.04 -24.89
C GLU A 99 1.53 -20.38 -24.50
N GLY A 100 0.64 -20.90 -25.35
CA GLY A 100 0.07 -22.24 -25.19
C GLY A 100 -0.94 -22.41 -24.03
N LEU A 101 -1.48 -21.30 -23.50
CA LEU A 101 -2.54 -21.36 -22.50
C LEU A 101 -3.81 -22.00 -23.08
N SER A 102 -4.45 -22.88 -22.32
CA SER A 102 -5.84 -23.27 -22.58
C SER A 102 -6.78 -22.08 -22.35
N GLU A 103 -7.96 -22.11 -22.96
CA GLU A 103 -8.99 -21.07 -22.81
C GLU A 103 -9.31 -20.78 -21.33
N LYS A 104 -9.46 -21.83 -20.50
CA LYS A 104 -9.69 -21.70 -19.06
C LYS A 104 -8.52 -21.05 -18.32
N GLN A 105 -7.28 -21.33 -18.73
CA GLN A 105 -6.12 -20.69 -18.10
C GLN A 105 -6.03 -19.22 -18.49
N LEU A 106 -6.30 -18.90 -19.76
CA LEU A 106 -6.37 -17.52 -20.23
C LEU A 106 -7.48 -16.75 -19.50
N GLU A 107 -8.68 -17.31 -19.39
CA GLU A 107 -9.81 -16.72 -18.65
C GLU A 107 -9.42 -16.41 -17.20
N ASN A 108 -8.84 -17.39 -16.48
CA ASN A 108 -8.39 -17.18 -15.10
C ASN A 108 -7.32 -16.09 -14.99
N LEU A 109 -6.41 -16.00 -15.97
CA LEU A 109 -5.37 -14.97 -16.00
C LEU A 109 -6.01 -13.60 -16.22
N LEU A 110 -6.90 -13.47 -17.21
CA LEU A 110 -7.59 -12.21 -17.52
C LEU A 110 -8.44 -11.73 -16.34
N LEU A 111 -9.12 -12.63 -15.62
CA LEU A 111 -9.88 -12.26 -14.43
C LEU A 111 -8.98 -11.70 -13.32
N LYS A 112 -7.80 -12.30 -13.11
CA LYS A 112 -6.81 -11.82 -12.15
C LYS A 112 -6.24 -10.45 -12.53
N GLN A 113 -6.17 -10.12 -13.81
CA GLN A 113 -5.62 -8.84 -14.26
C GLN A 113 -6.39 -7.61 -13.75
N PHE A 114 -7.64 -7.80 -13.33
CA PHE A 114 -8.50 -6.72 -12.82
C PHE A 114 -8.74 -6.83 -11.31
N GLY A 115 -8.25 -7.89 -10.68
CA GLY A 115 -8.29 -8.06 -9.24
C GLY A 115 -7.28 -7.10 -8.64
N PHE A 116 -7.72 -6.13 -7.83
CA PHE A 116 -6.85 -5.22 -7.09
C PHE A 116 -6.08 -5.91 -5.95
N GLU A 117 -5.80 -7.20 -6.14
CA GLU A 117 -5.16 -8.09 -5.19
C GLU A 117 -3.65 -7.84 -5.23
N PRO A 118 -2.97 -7.88 -4.08
CA PRO A 118 -1.51 -7.85 -4.06
C PRO A 118 -0.94 -9.06 -4.80
N LEU A 119 0.19 -8.88 -5.48
CA LEU A 119 0.94 -10.03 -6.00
C LEU A 119 1.63 -10.79 -4.88
N GLU A 120 1.52 -12.10 -4.93
CA GLU A 120 2.32 -12.97 -4.09
C GLU A 120 3.80 -12.92 -4.51
N PRO A 121 4.74 -12.97 -3.55
CA PRO A 121 6.16 -12.99 -3.87
C PRO A 121 6.54 -14.10 -4.85
N GLY A 122 7.27 -13.74 -5.91
CA GLY A 122 7.74 -14.68 -6.93
C GLY A 122 6.71 -15.04 -8.01
N VAL A 123 5.50 -14.47 -7.97
CA VAL A 123 4.51 -14.61 -9.06
C VAL A 123 4.74 -13.53 -10.12
N THR A 124 4.76 -13.93 -11.39
CA THR A 124 4.83 -12.99 -12.51
C THR A 124 3.56 -12.17 -12.61
N ASP A 125 3.73 -10.86 -12.64
CA ASP A 125 2.66 -9.90 -12.83
C ASP A 125 2.29 -9.74 -14.30
N TYR A 126 1.01 -9.97 -14.63
CA TYR A 126 0.49 -9.81 -15.98
C TYR A 126 -0.53 -8.67 -16.08
N HIS A 127 -0.68 -7.83 -15.05
CA HIS A 127 -1.57 -6.68 -15.08
C HIS A 127 -1.38 -5.85 -16.33
N ILE A 128 -2.47 -5.29 -16.82
CA ILE A 128 -2.41 -4.36 -17.95
C ILE A 128 -1.89 -3.02 -17.43
N ILE A 129 -0.90 -2.45 -18.09
CA ILE A 129 -0.23 -1.23 -17.66
C ILE A 129 -0.51 -0.07 -18.60
N ASP A 130 -0.46 1.12 -18.04
CA ASP A 130 -0.65 2.37 -18.77
C ASP A 130 0.68 3.08 -19.01
N ALA A 131 0.81 3.66 -20.20
CA ALA A 131 1.95 4.51 -20.55
C ALA A 131 1.59 5.98 -20.38
N TYR A 132 2.49 6.72 -19.76
CA TYR A 132 2.44 8.18 -19.63
C TYR A 132 3.67 8.79 -20.26
N GLN A 133 3.49 9.82 -21.07
CA GLN A 133 4.59 10.69 -21.49
C GLN A 133 4.77 11.75 -20.41
N VAL A 134 5.95 11.79 -19.81
CA VAL A 134 6.34 12.75 -18.78
C VAL A 134 7.41 13.66 -19.34
N VAL A 135 7.15 14.97 -19.33
CA VAL A 135 7.97 15.97 -20.00
C VAL A 135 8.65 16.89 -18.97
N CYS A 136 9.98 16.97 -19.07
CA CYS A 136 10.82 17.91 -18.34
C CYS A 136 11.59 18.78 -19.34
N ASP A 137 11.23 20.06 -19.42
CA ASP A 137 11.76 21.02 -20.41
C ASP A 137 11.65 20.44 -21.85
N SER A 138 12.75 20.03 -22.49
CA SER A 138 12.74 19.41 -23.83
C SER A 138 12.86 17.87 -23.83
N THR A 139 12.90 17.23 -22.65
CA THR A 139 13.08 15.78 -22.50
C THR A 139 11.74 15.12 -22.22
N THR A 140 11.40 14.12 -23.02
CA THR A 140 10.21 13.26 -22.79
C THR A 140 10.67 11.87 -22.38
N VAL A 141 10.10 11.36 -21.29
CA VAL A 141 10.30 9.99 -20.80
C VAL A 141 8.94 9.30 -20.75
N THR A 142 8.85 8.10 -21.31
CA THR A 142 7.69 7.24 -21.06
C THR A 142 7.83 6.60 -19.69
N VAL A 143 6.81 6.72 -18.86
CA VAL A 143 6.69 6.03 -17.57
C VAL A 143 5.51 5.09 -17.66
N TYR A 144 5.73 3.81 -17.35
CA TYR A 144 4.69 2.81 -17.23
C TYR A 144 4.18 2.76 -15.79
N LEU A 145 2.86 2.70 -15.62
CA LEU A 145 2.21 2.59 -14.33
C LEU A 145 1.26 1.39 -14.32
N ASP A 146 1.26 0.68 -13.21
CA ASP A 146 0.36 -0.42 -12.91
C ASP A 146 -0.59 0.02 -11.80
N MET A 147 -1.84 0.26 -12.15
CA MET A 147 -2.86 0.79 -11.25
C MET A 147 -3.59 -0.27 -10.41
N TYR A 148 -3.24 -1.56 -10.53
CA TYR A 148 -3.98 -2.63 -9.88
C TYR A 148 -3.45 -2.98 -8.48
N HIS A 149 -2.38 -2.31 -8.01
CA HIS A 149 -1.78 -2.57 -6.70
C HIS A 149 -2.30 -1.64 -5.60
N CYS A 150 -3.47 -1.95 -5.03
CA CYS A 150 -4.17 -1.04 -4.12
C CYS A 150 -3.90 -1.17 -2.62
N ASN A 151 -3.29 -2.26 -2.17
CA ASN A 151 -3.06 -2.49 -0.74
C ASN A 151 -1.63 -2.11 -0.30
N ALA A 152 -0.84 -1.55 -1.21
CA ALA A 152 0.49 -1.03 -0.94
C ALA A 152 0.49 0.52 -0.96
N SER A 153 1.39 1.13 -0.20
CA SER A 153 1.67 2.56 -0.37
C SER A 153 2.34 2.77 -1.73
N ALA A 154 2.05 3.90 -2.39
CA ALA A 154 2.77 4.26 -3.61
C ALA A 154 4.29 4.31 -3.35
N PRO A 155 5.11 3.81 -4.29
CA PRO A 155 6.57 3.78 -4.17
C PRO A 155 7.13 5.15 -3.83
N GLN A 156 8.06 5.18 -2.88
CA GLN A 156 8.83 6.38 -2.51
C GLN A 156 10.16 6.42 -3.27
N VAL A 157 10.10 6.04 -4.55
CA VAL A 157 11.24 6.08 -5.48
C VAL A 157 10.76 6.61 -6.83
N SER A 158 11.59 7.43 -7.49
CA SER A 158 11.30 8.01 -8.81
C SER A 158 11.98 7.24 -9.93
N PRO A 159 11.57 7.40 -11.20
CA PRO A 159 12.38 6.98 -12.34
C PRO A 159 13.72 7.74 -12.38
N ARG A 160 14.71 7.16 -13.08
CA ARG A 160 16.00 7.83 -13.28
C ARG A 160 15.78 9.19 -13.98
N GLY A 161 16.47 10.23 -13.49
CA GLY A 161 16.34 11.60 -14.00
C GLY A 161 15.27 12.45 -13.31
N PHE A 162 14.47 11.87 -12.42
CA PHE A 162 13.47 12.58 -11.61
C PHE A 162 13.79 12.51 -10.12
N GLY A 163 13.36 13.51 -9.36
CA GLY A 163 13.19 13.46 -7.91
C GLY A 163 11.74 13.16 -7.51
N LEU A 164 11.51 12.99 -6.20
CA LEU A 164 10.19 13.02 -5.57
C LEU A 164 10.11 14.20 -4.59
N ARG A 165 8.92 14.73 -4.40
CA ARG A 165 8.61 15.80 -3.42
C ARG A 165 7.73 15.31 -2.28
#